data_AF-M1WJS7-F1
#
_entry.id   AF-M1WJS7-F1
#
_cell.length_a   1.000
_cell.length_b   1.000
_cell.length_c   1.000
_cell.angle_alpha   90.00
_cell.angle_beta   90.00
_cell.angle_gamma   90.00
#
_symmetry.space_group_name_H-M   'P 1'
#
loop_
_entity.id
_entity.type
_entity.pdbx_description
1 polymer ?
#
loop_
_entity_poly.entity_id
_entity_poly.type
_entity_poly.pdbx_seq_one_letter_code
_entity_poly.pdbx_strand_id
1 'polypeptide(L)'
;MKKYDWIRRIAMTSGLLFLLFPLLISTNSFAQGDEQASPHPTMEIHGEMKTHSIITVFFDLKDSPISNGSYASVNVRTLEGPGKYEPEVKRGFPRTTLIFTAPGVYKIRFILNEVSKPSCGGVNARLLLETTRKMTITP
;
A
#
# COMPACT_ATOMS: atom_id res chain seq x y z
N MET A 1 -72.25 -13.64 -9.52
CA MET A 1 -73.51 -13.87 -8.77
C MET A 1 -73.38 -15.22 -8.05
N LYS A 2 -73.46 -15.23 -6.70
CA LYS A 2 -73.74 -16.36 -5.78
C LYS A 2 -72.83 -17.61 -5.84
N LYS A 3 -71.99 -17.80 -4.82
CA LYS A 3 -72.23 -18.67 -3.62
C LYS A 3 -72.20 -20.15 -3.97
N TYR A 4 -71.19 -20.88 -3.47
CA TYR A 4 -71.38 -22.19 -2.80
C TYR A 4 -70.18 -22.45 -1.87
N ASP A 5 -70.34 -21.98 -0.63
CA ASP A 5 -69.84 -22.64 0.59
C ASP A 5 -70.46 -24.04 0.70
N TRP A 6 -69.78 -24.95 1.44
CA TRP A 6 -70.16 -26.31 1.88
C TRP A 6 -69.24 -27.36 1.21
N ILE A 7 -68.21 -27.93 1.85
CA ILE A 7 -68.21 -28.85 3.01
C ILE A 7 -66.76 -28.85 3.55
N ARG A 8 -66.42 -28.20 4.67
CA ARG A 8 -66.40 -28.70 6.06
C ARG A 8 -65.75 -30.09 6.28
N ARG A 9 -64.75 -30.09 7.19
CA ARG A 9 -64.10 -31.20 7.94
C ARG A 9 -62.87 -31.74 7.21
N ILE A 10 -61.64 -31.52 7.69
CA ILE A 10 -61.05 -32.02 8.95
C ILE A 10 -59.95 -31.02 9.35
N ALA A 11 -60.18 -30.14 10.34
CA ALA A 11 -59.73 -30.30 11.73
C ALA A 11 -58.27 -30.80 11.84
N MET A 12 -57.33 -29.88 12.04
CA MET A 12 -56.65 -29.68 13.34
C MET A 12 -55.88 -30.92 13.81
N THR A 13 -54.55 -30.87 13.79
CA THR A 13 -53.69 -30.90 15.00
C THR A 13 -52.25 -31.28 14.65
N SER A 14 -51.32 -30.71 15.42
CA SER A 14 -49.94 -31.18 15.61
C SER A 14 -48.98 -30.92 14.45
N GLY A 15 -47.83 -30.29 14.60
CA GLY A 15 -47.06 -29.92 15.78
C GLY A 15 -45.65 -29.67 15.24
N LEU A 16 -45.15 -28.44 15.35
CA LEU A 16 -43.96 -28.13 16.14
C LEU A 16 -42.83 -29.17 16.00
N LEU A 17 -41.96 -29.06 15.00
CA LEU A 17 -40.58 -29.53 15.09
C LEU A 17 -39.73 -28.98 13.94
N PHE A 18 -38.43 -28.82 14.20
CA PHE A 18 -37.35 -28.25 13.35
C PHE A 18 -37.08 -26.74 13.47
N LEU A 19 -36.99 -26.28 14.72
CA LEU A 19 -35.91 -25.36 15.09
C LEU A 19 -34.63 -26.20 15.28
N LEU A 20 -33.67 -26.10 14.36
CA LEU A 20 -32.24 -26.43 14.55
C LEU A 20 -31.47 -26.15 13.24
N PHE A 21 -31.25 -24.88 12.93
CA PHE A 21 -30.23 -24.47 11.96
C PHE A 21 -29.09 -23.84 12.77
N PRO A 22 -28.01 -24.57 13.09
CA PRO A 22 -26.89 -23.97 13.77
C PRO A 22 -26.17 -23.02 12.80
N LEU A 23 -26.14 -21.76 13.21
CA LEU A 23 -25.08 -20.78 12.99
C LEU A 23 -23.78 -21.39 12.42
N LEU A 24 -23.66 -21.38 11.09
CA LEU A 24 -22.36 -21.38 10.44
C LEU A 24 -21.80 -19.96 10.57
N ILE A 25 -21.18 -19.70 11.72
CA ILE A 25 -20.28 -18.57 11.90
C ILE A 25 -19.10 -18.83 10.96
N SER A 26 -19.16 -18.27 9.75
CA SER A 26 -17.98 -18.14 8.91
C SER A 26 -17.04 -17.14 9.58
N THR A 27 -16.26 -17.60 10.54
CA THR A 27 -15.06 -16.90 10.97
C THR A 27 -14.13 -16.88 9.76
N ASN A 28 -14.09 -15.76 9.05
CA ASN A 28 -12.96 -15.44 8.20
C ASN A 28 -11.75 -15.35 9.14
N SER A 29 -11.08 -16.47 9.39
CA SER A 29 -9.75 -16.48 9.97
C SER A 29 -8.90 -15.64 9.04
N PHE A 30 -8.55 -14.45 9.50
CA PHE A 30 -7.38 -13.74 9.01
C PHE A 30 -6.23 -14.72 9.16
N ALA A 31 -5.86 -15.38 8.06
CA ALA A 31 -4.54 -15.91 7.88
C ALA A 31 -3.62 -14.69 7.89
N GLN A 32 -3.22 -14.28 9.10
CA GLN A 32 -2.07 -13.44 9.33
C GLN A 32 -0.90 -14.31 8.92
N GLY A 33 -0.62 -14.33 7.62
CA GLY A 33 0.60 -14.91 7.10
C GLY A 33 1.73 -14.21 7.82
N ASP A 34 2.52 -14.99 8.56
CA ASP A 34 3.79 -14.54 9.08
C ASP A 34 4.56 -13.97 7.89
N GLU A 35 4.65 -12.64 7.86
CA GLU A 35 5.48 -11.87 6.96
C GLU A 35 6.92 -12.19 7.37
N GLN A 36 7.39 -13.35 6.91
CA GLN A 36 8.74 -13.83 7.10
C GLN A 36 9.64 -12.74 6.51
N ALA A 37 10.24 -11.94 7.39
CA ALA A 37 11.03 -10.78 7.06
C ALA A 37 12.24 -11.21 6.22
N SER A 38 12.04 -11.35 4.91
CA SER A 38 13.12 -11.36 3.95
C SER A 38 13.86 -10.03 4.11
N PRO A 39 15.19 -10.00 3.96
CA PRO A 39 15.98 -8.77 4.00
C PRO A 39 15.69 -7.94 2.74
N HIS A 40 14.50 -7.35 2.71
CA HIS A 40 14.04 -6.48 1.65
C HIS A 40 14.76 -5.14 1.77
N PRO A 41 15.04 -4.47 0.65
CA PRO A 41 15.56 -3.11 0.68
C PRO A 41 14.69 -2.23 1.58
N THR A 42 15.32 -1.46 2.46
CA THR A 42 14.63 -0.61 3.43
C THR A 42 14.80 0.86 3.08
N MET A 43 13.92 1.68 3.65
CA MET A 43 13.98 3.14 3.51
C MET A 43 13.73 3.82 4.85
N GLU A 44 14.59 4.76 5.18
CA GLU A 44 14.49 5.59 6.39
C GLU A 44 14.42 7.08 6.01
N ILE A 45 13.69 7.85 6.80
CA ILE A 45 13.53 9.29 6.61
C ILE A 45 14.10 10.00 7.83
N HIS A 46 14.98 10.96 7.58
CA HIS A 46 15.72 11.71 8.58
C HIS A 46 15.57 13.22 8.34
N GLY A 47 15.62 14.01 9.40
CA GLY A 47 15.49 15.47 9.36
C GLY A 47 14.16 15.99 9.91
N GLU A 48 14.05 17.30 10.02
CA GLU A 48 12.85 17.96 10.55
C GLU A 48 11.75 18.05 9.48
N MET A 49 10.53 17.63 9.84
CA MET A 49 9.35 17.71 8.96
C MET A 49 8.79 19.14 8.93
N LYS A 50 9.61 20.08 8.48
CA LYS A 50 9.31 21.52 8.41
C LYS A 50 9.52 22.08 7.01
N THR A 51 8.86 23.18 6.69
CA THR A 51 9.14 23.89 5.44
C THR A 51 10.59 24.36 5.40
N HIS A 52 11.17 24.37 4.20
CA HIS A 52 12.55 24.80 3.92
C HIS A 52 13.65 23.99 4.64
N SER A 53 13.28 22.95 5.39
CA SER A 53 14.21 22.03 6.03
C SER A 53 14.64 20.94 5.07
N ILE A 54 15.89 20.51 5.21
CA ILE A 54 16.45 19.40 4.43
C ILE A 54 15.96 18.09 5.06
N ILE A 55 15.09 17.38 4.35
CA ILE A 55 14.66 16.04 4.72
C ILE A 55 15.42 15.05 3.85
N THR A 56 16.08 14.09 4.49
CA THR A 56 16.90 13.08 3.81
C THR A 56 16.21 11.73 3.86
N VAL A 57 16.08 11.09 2.71
CA VAL A 57 15.64 9.71 2.58
C VAL A 57 16.83 8.83 2.26
N PHE A 58 17.10 7.86 3.12
CA PHE A 58 18.15 6.86 2.95
C PHE A 58 17.56 5.53 2.49
N PHE A 59 18.20 4.92 1.50
CA PHE A 59 17.86 3.60 0.99
C PHE A 59 18.98 2.63 1.33
N ASP A 60 18.63 1.46 1.86
CA ASP A 60 19.55 0.39 2.16
C ASP A 60 19.11 -0.85 1.39
N LEU A 61 20.01 -1.46 0.63
CA LEU A 61 19.73 -2.64 -0.16
C LEU A 61 19.71 -3.92 0.67
N LYS A 62 20.21 -3.89 1.91
CA LYS A 62 20.39 -5.07 2.76
C LYS A 62 21.10 -6.17 1.95
N ASP A 63 20.52 -7.37 1.89
CA ASP A 63 21.07 -8.52 1.18
C ASP A 63 20.62 -8.61 -0.28
N SER A 64 20.13 -7.52 -0.87
CA SER A 64 19.75 -7.42 -2.28
C SER A 64 20.81 -6.66 -3.11
N PRO A 65 22.00 -7.23 -3.37
CA PRO A 65 23.05 -6.53 -4.10
C PRO A 65 22.60 -6.22 -5.54
N ILE A 66 23.19 -5.15 -6.09
CA ILE A 66 23.02 -4.77 -7.48
C ILE A 66 23.87 -5.71 -8.35
N SER A 67 23.29 -6.21 -9.44
CA SER A 67 23.98 -7.06 -10.40
C SER A 67 25.11 -6.30 -11.10
N ASN A 68 26.18 -7.00 -11.44
CA ASN A 68 27.30 -6.41 -12.19
C ASN A 68 26.83 -5.70 -13.46
N GLY A 69 27.35 -4.49 -13.70
CA GLY A 69 26.96 -3.65 -14.84
C GLY A 69 25.59 -2.95 -14.69
N SER A 70 24.97 -3.03 -13.51
CA SER A 70 23.72 -2.33 -13.19
C SER A 70 23.95 -1.23 -12.15
N TYR A 71 22.97 -0.34 -11.97
CA TYR A 71 23.03 0.73 -10.97
C TYR A 71 21.66 0.97 -10.33
N ALA A 72 21.64 1.50 -9.11
CA ALA A 72 20.40 1.87 -8.42
C ALA A 72 19.89 3.22 -8.88
N SER A 73 18.58 3.33 -9.08
CA SER A 73 17.88 4.54 -9.50
C SER A 73 16.68 4.79 -8.62
N VAL A 74 16.59 6.00 -8.05
CA VAL A 74 15.46 6.44 -7.22
C VAL A 74 14.55 7.34 -8.03
N ASN A 75 13.26 7.03 -8.04
CA ASN A 75 12.19 7.89 -8.52
C ASN A 75 11.30 8.30 -7.34
N VAL A 76 10.93 9.58 -7.28
CA VAL A 76 10.06 10.14 -6.25
C VAL A 76 8.89 10.80 -6.95
N ARG A 77 7.67 10.48 -6.50
CA ARG A 77 6.44 11.06 -7.05
C ARG A 77 5.58 11.59 -5.92
N THR A 78 5.16 12.85 -6.04
CA THR A 78 4.13 13.43 -5.18
C THR A 78 2.77 12.98 -5.72
N LEU A 79 2.03 12.19 -4.93
CA LEU A 79 0.70 11.72 -5.29
C LEU A 79 -0.37 12.72 -4.86
N GLU A 80 -0.21 13.28 -3.67
CA GLU A 80 -1.12 14.26 -3.06
C GLU A 80 -0.29 15.28 -2.26
N GLY A 81 -0.75 16.54 -2.20
CA GLY A 81 -0.11 17.62 -1.46
C GLY A 81 -1.04 18.84 -1.30
N PRO A 82 -0.67 19.84 -0.49
CA PRO A 82 -1.44 21.07 -0.35
C PRO A 82 -1.41 21.85 -1.66
N GLY A 83 -2.55 21.98 -2.33
CA GLY A 83 -2.69 22.78 -3.55
C GLY A 83 -1.85 22.26 -4.72
N LYS A 84 -1.00 23.13 -5.27
CA LYS A 84 -0.11 22.83 -6.41
C LYS A 84 1.37 22.75 -6.01
N TYR A 85 1.66 22.70 -4.72
CA TYR A 85 3.04 22.69 -4.23
C TYR A 85 3.63 21.28 -4.32
N GLU A 86 4.80 21.16 -4.95
CA GLU A 86 5.62 19.96 -4.95
C GLU A 86 6.93 20.22 -4.20
N PRO A 87 7.49 19.21 -3.50
CA PRO A 87 8.81 19.33 -2.93
C PRO A 87 9.87 19.43 -4.02
N GLU A 88 10.93 20.18 -3.75
CA GLU A 88 12.16 20.06 -4.51
C GLU A 88 12.81 18.72 -4.18
N VAL A 89 13.17 17.94 -5.21
CA VAL A 89 13.73 16.59 -5.03
C VAL A 89 15.09 16.48 -5.70
N LYS A 90 16.14 16.28 -4.88
CA LYS A 90 17.46 15.86 -5.35
C LYS A 90 17.60 14.36 -5.21
N ARG A 91 17.29 13.64 -6.30
CA ARG A 91 17.33 12.17 -6.36
C ARG A 91 18.76 11.65 -6.33
N GLY A 92 18.96 10.55 -5.61
CA GLY A 92 20.23 9.83 -5.52
C GLY A 92 20.10 8.56 -4.71
N PHE A 93 21.05 7.65 -4.91
CA PHE A 93 21.25 6.46 -4.09
C PHE A 93 22.66 6.51 -3.47
N PRO A 94 22.84 6.19 -2.18
CA PRO A 94 21.81 5.75 -1.22
C PRO A 94 20.97 6.90 -0.64
N ARG A 95 21.27 8.16 -1.01
CA ARG A 95 20.69 9.35 -0.39
C ARG A 95 19.88 10.19 -1.38
N THR A 96 18.61 10.43 -1.06
CA THR A 96 17.74 11.39 -1.75
C THR A 96 17.34 12.51 -0.79
N THR A 97 17.27 13.74 -1.27
CA THR A 97 16.88 14.90 -0.46
C THR A 97 15.57 15.50 -0.95
N LEU A 98 14.74 15.93 0.00
CA LEU A 98 13.47 16.61 -0.21
C LEU A 98 13.49 17.95 0.54
N ILE A 99 12.98 19.01 -0.10
CA ILE A 99 12.73 20.31 0.53
C ILE A 99 11.30 20.72 0.20
N PHE A 100 10.50 20.98 1.23
CA PHE A 100 9.09 21.37 1.09
C PHE A 100 8.94 22.88 1.25
N THR A 101 8.22 23.53 0.33
CA THR A 101 8.03 25.00 0.34
C THR A 101 6.70 25.43 0.98
N ALA A 102 5.78 24.50 1.20
CA ALA A 102 4.49 24.77 1.84
C ALA A 102 4.21 23.76 2.97
N PRO A 103 3.55 24.19 4.05
CA PRO A 103 3.12 23.27 5.11
C PRO A 103 1.89 22.47 4.66
N GLY A 104 1.74 21.28 5.21
CA GLY A 104 0.59 20.42 4.94
C GLY A 104 0.93 18.94 4.91
N VAL A 105 -0.04 18.15 4.45
CA VAL A 105 0.09 16.70 4.34
C VAL A 105 0.43 16.34 2.91
N TYR A 106 1.54 15.63 2.74
CA TYR A 106 2.01 15.11 1.46
C TYR A 106 1.93 13.59 1.45
N LYS A 107 1.56 13.01 0.30
CA LYS A 107 1.63 11.58 0.05
C LYS A 107 2.65 11.36 -1.04
N ILE A 108 3.80 10.82 -0.67
CA ILE A 108 4.95 10.66 -1.56
C ILE A 108 5.19 9.17 -1.80
N ARG A 109 5.33 8.81 -3.07
CA ARG A 109 5.76 7.48 -3.51
C ARG A 109 7.24 7.50 -3.83
N PHE A 110 7.98 6.59 -3.21
CA PHE A 110 9.39 6.33 -3.47
C PHE A 110 9.52 5.00 -4.20
N ILE A 111 10.30 4.99 -5.27
CA ILE A 111 10.53 3.81 -6.10
C ILE A 111 12.03 3.68 -6.29
N LEU A 112 12.61 2.59 -5.80
CA LEU A 112 14.00 2.21 -6.02
C LEU A 112 14.03 1.08 -7.04
N ASN A 113 14.72 1.29 -8.15
CA ASN A 113 14.93 0.28 -9.18
C ASN A 113 16.42 -0.01 -9.33
N GLU A 114 16.76 -1.25 -9.63
CA GLU A 114 18.01 -1.59 -10.30
C GLU A 114 17.81 -1.40 -11.80
N VAL A 115 18.74 -0.70 -12.44
CA VAL A 115 18.70 -0.43 -13.89
C VAL A 115 19.94 -1.00 -14.53
N SER A 116 19.76 -1.77 -15.60
CA SER A 116 20.84 -2.34 -16.39
C SER A 116 20.67 -1.99 -17.87
N LYS A 117 21.79 -1.86 -18.58
CA LYS A 117 21.83 -1.56 -20.02
C LYS A 117 22.54 -2.70 -20.75
N PRO A 118 21.80 -3.72 -21.23
CA PRO A 118 22.39 -4.74 -22.07
C PRO A 118 22.93 -4.14 -23.38
N SER A 119 23.98 -4.76 -23.93
CA SER A 119 24.68 -4.32 -25.14
C SER A 119 23.80 -4.22 -26.39
N CYS A 120 22.66 -4.91 -26.44
CA CYS A 120 21.74 -4.91 -27.58
C CYS A 120 20.66 -3.80 -27.55
N GLY A 121 20.91 -2.68 -26.85
CA GLY A 121 20.15 -1.43 -27.05
C GLY A 121 18.88 -1.25 -26.20
N GLY A 122 18.73 -2.03 -25.13
CA GLY A 122 17.60 -1.91 -24.19
C GLY A 122 17.97 -1.30 -22.84
N VAL A 123 16.96 -0.95 -22.05
CA VAL A 123 17.08 -0.70 -20.62
C VAL A 123 16.20 -1.72 -19.90
N ASN A 124 16.79 -2.47 -18.95
CA ASN A 124 16.03 -3.31 -18.04
C ASN A 124 15.97 -2.62 -16.68
N ALA A 125 14.80 -2.63 -16.04
CA ALA A 125 14.60 -2.10 -14.71
C ALA A 125 13.91 -3.15 -13.83
N ARG A 126 14.57 -3.54 -12.74
CA ARG A 126 14.03 -4.42 -11.71
C ARG A 126 13.62 -3.59 -10.49
N LEU A 127 12.37 -3.74 -10.05
CA LEU A 127 11.89 -3.07 -8.84
C LEU A 127 12.55 -3.67 -7.59
N LEU A 128 13.14 -2.82 -6.75
CA LEU A 128 13.78 -3.20 -5.50
C LEU A 128 12.93 -2.80 -4.29
N LEU A 129 12.35 -1.60 -4.32
CA LEU A 129 11.46 -1.08 -3.28
C LEU A 129 10.44 -0.14 -3.92
N GLU A 130 9.17 -0.30 -3.58
CA GLU A 130 8.14 0.70 -3.81
C GLU A 130 7.40 0.94 -2.50
N THR A 131 7.39 2.18 -2.03
CA THR A 131 6.72 2.53 -0.79
C THR A 131 6.07 3.90 -0.89
N THR A 132 4.91 4.05 -0.25
CA THR A 132 4.22 5.34 -0.13
C THR A 132 4.26 5.79 1.31
N ARG A 133 4.67 7.03 1.54
CA ARG A 133 4.71 7.65 2.86
C ARG A 133 3.84 8.90 2.90
N LYS A 134 3.07 9.01 3.98
CA LYS A 134 2.37 10.23 4.35
C LYS A 134 3.31 11.06 5.23
N MET A 135 3.56 12.30 4.84
CA MET A 135 4.46 13.21 5.53
C MET A 135 3.68 14.46 5.93
N THR A 136 3.74 14.84 7.21
CA THR A 136 3.08 16.06 7.71
C THR A 136 4.15 17.10 7.92
N ILE A 137 4.15 18.14 7.08
CA ILE A 137 5.12 19.22 7.08
C ILE A 137 4.53 20.40 7.84
N THR A 138 5.18 20.82 8.92
CA THR A 138 4.81 22.03 9.66
C THR A 138 5.48 23.26 9.06
N PRO A 139 5.00 24.48 9.36
CA PRO A 139 5.72 25.70 9.02
C PRO A 139 7.19 25.66 9.46
#